data_AF-A0A8H6N9Z1-F1
#
_entry.id   AF-A0A8H6N9Z1-F1
#
_cell.length_a   1.000
_cell.length_b   1.000
_cell.length_c   1.000
_cell.angle_alpha   90.00
_cell.angle_beta   90.00
_cell.angle_gamma   90.00
#
_symmetry.space_group_name_H-M   'P 1'
#
loop_
_entity.id
_entity.type
_entity.pdbx_description
1 polymer ?
#
loop_
_entity_poly.entity_id
_entity_poly.type
_entity_poly.pdbx_seq_one_letter_code
_entity_poly.pdbx_strand_id
1 'polypeptide(L)'
;MKEFASRVGRKACKLNIIEFRTCDRHGSKLYARIRLEGPNQVLLHGTPELSTPGLAINGDDPLEIKEWNMKEILKVSGEPRDDSIKFAYGKLEWTSWTQTQDGPAECMLMTDADWNKNGKSKCPTDSRQFECEFPC
;
A
#
# COMPACT_ATOMS: atom_id res chain seq x y z
N MET A 1 6.12 22.90 4.77
CA MET A 1 6.05 21.70 3.90
C MET A 1 7.28 21.64 2.99
N LYS A 2 8.47 21.53 3.58
CA LYS A 2 9.75 21.29 2.89
C LYS A 2 10.55 20.34 3.77
N GLU A 3 11.34 19.48 3.15
CA GLU A 3 12.19 18.43 3.74
C GLU A 3 11.61 17.01 3.86
N PHE A 4 11.06 16.48 2.76
CA PHE A 4 11.12 15.01 2.50
C PHE A 4 12.14 14.66 1.39
N ALA A 5 12.67 15.65 0.68
CA ALA A 5 13.46 15.43 -0.53
C ALA A 5 14.93 15.04 -0.29
N SER A 6 15.38 14.70 0.92
CA SER A 6 16.82 14.53 1.19
C SER A 6 17.24 13.33 2.05
N ARG A 7 16.41 12.30 2.20
CA ARG A 7 16.87 11.02 2.79
C ARG A 7 16.58 9.77 1.95
N VAL A 8 16.16 9.94 0.71
CA VAL A 8 16.01 8.83 -0.23
C VAL A 8 17.39 8.35 -0.66
N GLY A 9 17.84 7.22 -0.14
CA GLY A 9 18.98 6.51 -0.73
C GLY A 9 18.67 6.24 -2.21
N ARG A 10 19.66 6.40 -3.10
CA ARG A 10 19.54 6.21 -4.58
C ARG A 10 19.14 4.77 -5.02
N LYS A 11 18.57 3.96 -4.12
CA LYS A 11 18.26 2.51 -4.22
C LYS A 11 16.97 2.15 -3.46
N ALA A 12 15.99 3.04 -3.43
CA ALA A 12 14.72 2.82 -2.75
C ALA A 12 13.55 2.83 -3.75
N CYS A 13 12.64 1.89 -3.60
CA CYS A 13 11.34 1.92 -4.27
C CYS A 13 10.40 2.82 -3.47
N LYS A 14 9.58 3.60 -4.18
CA LYS A 14 8.47 4.36 -3.60
C LYS A 14 7.15 3.69 -3.96
N LEU A 15 6.37 3.36 -2.93
CA LEU A 15 5.05 2.76 -3.06
C LEU A 15 4.00 3.74 -2.53
N ASN A 16 3.15 4.24 -3.42
CA ASN A 16 1.96 4.97 -3.03
C ASN A 16 0.78 3.99 -3.08
N ILE A 17 0.05 3.87 -1.99
CA ILE A 17 -1.08 2.97 -1.88
C ILE A 17 -2.30 3.71 -1.33
N ILE A 18 -3.42 3.60 -2.03
CA ILE A 18 -4.72 4.00 -1.52
C ILE A 18 -5.49 2.73 -1.23
N GLU A 19 -5.78 2.52 0.05
CA GLU A 19 -6.59 1.40 0.50
C GLU A 19 -8.06 1.79 0.55
N PHE A 20 -8.91 0.88 0.13
CA PHE A 20 -10.36 0.99 0.15
C PHE A 20 -10.94 -0.15 0.97
N ARG A 21 -11.81 0.21 1.91
CA ARG A 21 -12.67 -0.75 2.59
C ARG A 21 -14.06 -0.69 1.97
N THR A 22 -14.57 -1.85 1.56
CA THR A 22 -15.92 -1.99 0.99
C THR A 22 -16.71 -3.05 1.75
N CYS A 23 -18.05 -3.02 1.59
CA CYS A 23 -18.96 -3.94 2.27
C CYS A 23 -19.43 -5.10 1.40
N ASP A 24 -18.72 -5.39 0.30
CA ASP A 24 -19.19 -6.36 -0.67
C ASP A 24 -19.34 -7.75 -0.02
N ARG A 25 -20.46 -8.43 -0.29
CA ARG A 25 -20.79 -9.74 0.28
C ARG A 25 -20.04 -10.88 -0.42
N HIS A 26 -19.34 -10.59 -1.51
CA HIS A 26 -18.82 -11.57 -2.46
C HIS A 26 -17.35 -11.96 -2.27
N GLY A 27 -16.70 -11.57 -1.17
CA GLY A 27 -15.46 -12.22 -0.71
C GLY A 27 -14.39 -11.23 -0.24
N SER A 28 -14.05 -10.25 -1.07
CA SER A 28 -13.00 -9.26 -0.76
C SER A 28 -13.60 -8.00 -0.14
N LYS A 29 -13.11 -7.61 1.04
CA LYS A 29 -13.52 -6.37 1.71
C LYS A 29 -12.50 -5.25 1.63
N LEU A 30 -11.27 -5.59 1.22
CA LEU A 30 -10.15 -4.66 1.12
C LEU A 30 -9.60 -4.65 -0.31
N TYR A 31 -9.42 -3.45 -0.84
CA TYR A 31 -8.88 -3.20 -2.17
C TYR A 31 -7.81 -2.13 -2.10
N ALA A 32 -6.91 -2.12 -3.07
CA ALA A 32 -5.84 -1.13 -3.17
C ALA A 32 -5.71 -0.58 -4.59
N ARG A 33 -5.41 0.71 -4.68
CA ARG A 33 -4.78 1.31 -5.86
C ARG A 33 -3.32 1.56 -5.54
N ILE A 34 -2.45 1.09 -6.41
CA ILE A 34 -1.01 1.08 -6.20
C ILE A 34 -0.33 1.89 -7.31
N ARG A 35 0.65 2.68 -6.91
CA ARG A 35 1.65 3.26 -7.80
C ARG A 35 3.03 2.97 -7.22
N LEU A 36 3.77 2.09 -7.89
CA LEU A 36 5.11 1.66 -7.52
C LEU A 36 6.15 2.26 -8.45
N GLU A 37 7.10 3.00 -7.90
CA GLU A 37 8.23 3.60 -8.58
C GLU A 37 9.54 2.98 -8.07
N GLY A 38 10.47 2.68 -8.97
CA GLY A 38 11.77 2.11 -8.62
C GLY A 38 12.80 3.14 -8.16
N PRO A 39 14.07 2.74 -7.94
CA PRO A 39 15.18 3.58 -7.44
C PRO A 39 15.48 4.88 -8.18
N ASN A 40 14.98 5.00 -9.42
CA ASN A 40 15.17 6.15 -10.29
C ASN A 40 13.84 6.85 -10.62
N GLN A 41 12.81 6.69 -9.78
CA GLN A 41 11.46 7.20 -10.01
C GLN A 41 10.80 6.69 -11.31
N VAL A 42 11.32 5.59 -11.86
CA VAL A 42 10.71 4.92 -13.01
C VAL A 42 9.48 4.18 -12.50
N LEU A 43 8.31 4.47 -13.09
CA LEU A 43 7.08 3.75 -12.80
C LEU A 43 7.26 2.27 -13.17
N LEU A 44 7.19 1.40 -12.17
CA LEU A 44 7.24 -0.05 -12.34
C LEU A 44 5.82 -0.59 -12.54
N HIS A 45 4.90 -0.18 -11.67
CA HIS A 45 3.52 -0.65 -11.66
C HIS A 45 2.54 0.47 -11.32
N GLY A 46 1.38 0.46 -11.96
CA GLY A 46 0.27 1.36 -11.66
C GLY A 46 -1.06 0.65 -11.83
N THR A 47 -1.91 0.68 -10.81
CA THR A 47 -3.29 0.20 -10.94
C THR A 47 -4.03 1.10 -11.95
N PRO A 48 -4.64 0.54 -13.01
CA PRO A 48 -5.39 1.32 -13.99
C PRO A 48 -6.55 2.09 -13.34
N GLU A 49 -6.85 3.30 -13.83
CA GLU A 49 -7.92 4.16 -13.28
C GLU A 49 -9.30 3.50 -13.35
N LEU A 50 -9.54 2.63 -14.34
CA LEU A 50 -10.80 1.91 -14.54
C LEU A 50 -11.03 0.79 -13.51
N SER A 51 -10.02 0.40 -12.73
CA SER A 51 -10.13 -0.63 -11.70
C SER A 51 -10.81 -0.06 -10.45
N THR A 52 -12.13 0.14 -10.49
CA THR A 52 -12.90 0.60 -9.32
C THR A 52 -13.38 -0.59 -8.49
N PRO A 53 -13.13 -0.63 -7.16
CA PRO A 53 -12.41 0.37 -6.35
C PRO A 53 -10.88 0.26 -6.44
N GLY A 54 -10.35 -0.90 -6.81
CA GLY A 54 -8.92 -1.17 -6.96
C GLY A 54 -8.69 -2.66 -7.24
N LEU A 55 -7.49 -3.13 -6.94
CA LEU A 55 -7.15 -4.55 -6.91
C LEU A 55 -7.44 -5.12 -5.52
N ALA A 56 -7.99 -6.34 -5.43
CA ALA A 56 -8.23 -6.98 -4.14
C ALA A 56 -6.91 -7.29 -3.42
N ILE A 57 -6.87 -7.07 -2.11
CA ILE A 57 -5.68 -7.33 -1.25
C ILE A 57 -6.09 -8.15 -0.03
N ASN A 58 -6.63 -9.35 -0.22
CA ASN A 58 -7.11 -10.14 0.92
C ASN A 58 -5.94 -10.81 1.66
N GLY A 59 -6.14 -11.09 2.96
CA GLY A 59 -5.13 -11.79 3.77
C GLY A 59 -4.77 -13.18 3.23
N ASP A 60 -5.77 -13.95 2.81
CA ASP A 60 -5.59 -15.32 2.28
C ASP A 60 -5.20 -15.37 0.79
N ASP A 61 -5.36 -14.25 0.08
CA ASP A 61 -5.05 -14.12 -1.34
C ASP A 61 -4.36 -12.76 -1.58
N PRO A 62 -3.03 -12.67 -1.31
CA PRO A 62 -2.27 -11.45 -1.47
C PRO A 62 -2.29 -10.98 -2.92
N LEU A 63 -2.33 -9.66 -3.13
CA LEU A 63 -1.96 -9.11 -4.42
C LEU A 63 -0.46 -9.31 -4.64
N GLU A 64 -0.10 -9.98 -5.72
CA GLU A 64 1.28 -10.19 -6.14
C GLU A 64 1.62 -9.33 -7.36
N ILE A 65 2.63 -8.47 -7.23
CA ILE A 65 3.13 -7.60 -8.30
C ILE A 65 4.55 -8.02 -8.65
N LYS A 66 4.75 -8.39 -9.92
CA LYS A 66 6.06 -8.75 -10.46
C LYS A 66 6.24 -8.16 -11.85
N GLU A 67 7.08 -7.14 -11.94
CA GLU A 67 7.45 -6.49 -13.18
C GLU A 67 8.86 -6.91 -13.62
N TRP A 68 9.18 -6.74 -14.91
CA TRP A 68 10.41 -7.25 -15.53
C TRP A 68 11.71 -6.73 -14.89
N ASN A 69 11.67 -5.56 -14.27
CA ASN A 69 12.78 -4.88 -13.61
C ASN A 69 12.76 -5.01 -12.08
N MET A 70 11.80 -5.75 -11.51
CA MET A 70 11.77 -6.04 -10.09
C MET A 70 12.63 -7.27 -9.79
N LYS A 71 13.44 -7.20 -8.74
CA LYS A 71 14.26 -8.33 -8.29
C LYS A 71 13.40 -9.44 -7.68
N GLU A 72 12.47 -9.06 -6.80
CA GLU A 72 11.58 -9.97 -6.08
C GLU A 72 10.11 -9.70 -6.47
N ILE A 73 9.19 -10.52 -5.98
CA ILE A 73 7.74 -10.25 -6.07
C ILE A 73 7.36 -9.35 -4.89
N LEU A 74 6.61 -8.27 -5.14
CA LEU A 74 5.98 -7.50 -4.08
C LEU A 74 4.62 -8.13 -3.76
N LYS A 75 4.43 -8.57 -2.52
CA LYS A 75 3.15 -9.07 -2.01
C LYS A 75 2.48 -8.00 -1.16
N VAL A 76 1.17 -7.82 -1.33
CA VAL A 76 0.36 -6.83 -0.61
C VAL A 76 -0.91 -7.50 -0.08
N SER A 77 -1.10 -7.47 1.24
CA SER A 77 -2.26 -8.06 1.91
C SER A 77 -2.83 -7.11 2.94
N GLY A 78 -4.13 -6.86 2.89
CA GLY A 78 -4.85 -6.19 3.97
C GLY A 78 -5.08 -7.15 5.14
N GLU A 79 -4.78 -6.69 6.35
CA GLU A 79 -5.03 -7.37 7.61
C GLU A 79 -6.24 -6.71 8.31
N PRO A 80 -7.41 -7.38 8.31
CA PRO A 80 -8.62 -6.80 8.90
C PRO A 80 -8.61 -6.77 10.44
N ARG A 81 -7.65 -7.43 11.11
CA ARG A 81 -7.60 -7.47 12.58
C ARG A 81 -6.97 -6.23 13.21
N ASP A 82 -5.93 -5.70 12.58
CA ASP A 82 -5.18 -4.54 13.08
C ASP A 82 -5.29 -3.32 12.14
N ASP A 83 -6.22 -3.39 11.17
CA ASP A 83 -6.39 -2.39 10.11
C ASP A 83 -5.03 -1.97 9.54
N SER A 84 -4.17 -2.92 9.18
CA SER A 84 -2.89 -2.66 8.51
C SER A 84 -2.83 -3.28 7.11
N ILE A 85 -1.94 -2.77 6.28
CA ILE A 85 -1.53 -3.44 5.06
C ILE A 85 -0.17 -4.08 5.34
N LYS A 86 -0.05 -5.38 5.09
CA LYS A 86 1.19 -6.14 5.15
C LYS A 86 1.84 -6.15 3.77
N PHE A 87 3.14 -5.93 3.76
CA PHE A 87 3.96 -5.91 2.57
C PHE A 87 5.09 -6.93 2.71
N ALA A 88 5.43 -7.61 1.61
CA ALA A 88 6.62 -8.44 1.54
C ALA A 88 7.35 -8.26 0.19
N TYR A 89 8.67 -8.14 0.23
CA TYR A 89 9.54 -8.09 -0.95
C TYR A 89 10.80 -8.95 -0.71
N GLY A 90 10.77 -10.18 -1.20
CA GLY A 90 11.80 -11.19 -0.89
C GLY A 90 11.75 -11.60 0.59
N LYS A 91 12.79 -11.25 1.36
CA LYS A 91 12.88 -11.49 2.82
C LYS A 91 12.47 -10.29 3.67
N LEU A 92 12.18 -9.15 3.02
CA LEU A 92 11.79 -7.94 3.70
C LEU A 92 10.27 -7.96 3.91
N GLU A 93 9.84 -7.75 5.15
CA GLU A 93 8.43 -7.66 5.53
C GLU A 93 8.21 -6.40 6.37
N TRP A 94 7.11 -5.69 6.14
CA TRP A 94 6.72 -4.49 6.89
C TRP A 94 5.21 -4.27 6.81
N THR A 95 4.70 -3.30 7.56
CA THR A 95 3.29 -2.92 7.52
C THR A 95 3.12 -1.44 7.17
N SER A 96 1.89 -1.04 6.83
CA SER A 96 1.50 0.36 6.63
C SER A 96 1.73 1.25 7.86
N TRP A 97 2.04 0.66 9.02
CA TRP A 97 2.33 1.35 10.28
C TRP A 97 3.83 1.36 10.63
N THR A 98 4.69 0.66 9.87
CA THR A 98 6.14 0.62 10.11
C THR A 98 6.76 1.99 9.91
N GLN A 99 7.48 2.50 10.90
CA GLN A 99 8.19 3.77 10.83
C GLN A 99 9.68 3.56 10.55
N THR A 100 10.40 4.62 10.17
CA THR A 100 11.84 4.59 9.84
C THR A 100 12.73 3.96 10.92
N GLN A 101 12.28 3.97 12.18
CA GLN A 101 13.04 3.43 13.32
C GLN A 101 12.90 1.91 13.47
N ASP A 102 11.91 1.31 12.79
CA ASP A 102 11.52 -0.08 12.98
C ASP A 102 12.19 -1.04 11.99
N GLY A 103 12.90 -0.52 10.98
CA GLY A 103 13.55 -1.36 9.98
C GLY A 103 13.97 -0.61 8.72
N PRO A 104 14.33 -1.36 7.67
CA PRO A 104 14.81 -0.79 6.42
C PRO A 104 13.69 -0.26 5.51
N ALA A 105 12.42 -0.52 5.84
CA ALA A 105 11.26 0.06 5.16
C ALA A 105 10.53 1.03 6.08
N GLU A 106 9.87 2.03 5.50
CA GLU A 106 9.04 3.00 6.22
C GLU A 106 7.74 3.27 5.47
N CYS A 107 6.69 3.61 6.21
CA CYS A 107 5.41 4.06 5.68
C CYS A 107 4.92 5.28 6.46
N MET A 108 4.31 6.22 5.73
CA MET A 108 3.66 7.40 6.28
C MET A 108 2.20 7.42 5.85
N LEU A 109 1.31 7.60 6.83
CA LEU A 109 -0.10 7.89 6.56
C LEU A 109 -0.21 9.32 6.00
N MET A 110 -0.66 9.45 4.76
CA MET A 110 -0.81 10.73 4.08
C MET A 110 -2.18 11.35 4.35
N THR A 111 -3.21 10.51 4.32
CA THR A 111 -4.59 10.91 4.60
C THR A 111 -5.39 9.71 5.10
N ASP A 112 -6.21 9.95 6.11
CA ASP A 112 -7.25 9.07 6.63
C ASP A 112 -8.64 9.68 6.43
N ALA A 113 -8.76 10.60 5.45
CA ALA A 113 -9.85 11.57 5.38
C ALA A 113 -11.27 10.96 5.35
N ASP A 114 -11.46 9.66 5.13
CA ASP A 114 -12.76 9.01 5.29
C ASP A 114 -12.73 7.79 6.20
N TRP A 115 -11.56 7.35 6.68
CA TRP A 115 -11.41 6.15 7.50
C TRP A 115 -12.16 6.31 8.82
N ASN A 116 -13.17 5.48 9.05
CA ASN A 116 -14.04 5.51 10.24
C ASN A 116 -14.86 6.81 10.44
N LYS A 117 -14.85 7.78 9.50
CA LYS A 117 -15.62 9.02 9.66
C LYS A 117 -17.13 8.79 9.68
N ASN A 118 -17.57 7.76 8.98
CA ASN A 118 -18.98 7.39 8.90
C ASN A 118 -19.36 6.34 9.95
N GLY A 119 -19.00 6.53 11.22
CA GLY A 119 -19.31 5.63 12.35
C GLY A 119 -20.80 5.30 12.59
N LYS A 120 -21.70 5.75 11.70
CA LYS A 120 -23.14 5.44 11.64
C LYS A 120 -23.61 4.88 10.29
N SER A 121 -22.79 4.86 9.24
CA SER A 121 -23.17 4.26 7.97
C SER A 121 -23.12 2.75 8.09
N LYS A 122 -24.20 2.08 7.67
CA LYS A 122 -24.26 0.60 7.60
C LYS A 122 -23.33 0.03 6.52
N CYS A 123 -22.81 0.89 5.65
CA CYS A 123 -21.82 0.52 4.65
C CYS A 123 -20.97 1.73 4.22
N PRO A 124 -19.90 2.05 4.96
CA PRO A 124 -19.00 3.13 4.57
C PRO A 124 -17.98 2.61 3.54
N THR A 125 -17.91 3.27 2.37
CA THR A 125 -16.75 3.14 1.48
C THR A 125 -15.69 4.09 2.00
N ASP A 126 -14.76 3.54 2.77
CA ASP A 126 -13.70 4.31 3.39
C ASP A 126 -12.42 4.20 2.57
N SER A 127 -11.63 5.26 2.57
CA SER A 127 -10.30 5.22 1.99
C SER A 127 -9.28 5.90 2.88
N ARG A 128 -8.04 5.40 2.78
CA ARG A 128 -6.85 6.01 3.37
C ARG A 128 -5.67 5.80 2.46
N GLN A 129 -4.68 6.67 2.56
CA GLN A 129 -3.52 6.67 1.70
C GLN A 129 -2.24 6.58 2.51
N PHE A 130 -1.34 5.71 2.07
CA PHE A 130 0.02 5.60 2.60
C PHE A 130 1.04 5.85 1.50
N GLU A 131 2.16 6.44 1.89
CA GLU A 131 3.40 6.46 1.10
C GLU A 131 4.45 5.65 1.84
N CYS A 132 5.00 4.65 1.17
CA CYS A 132 6.04 3.79 1.72
C CYS A 132 7.32 3.86 0.88
N GLU A 133 8.45 3.73 1.54
CA GLU A 133 9.76 3.57 0.92
C GLU A 133 10.44 2.29 1.44
N PHE A 134 11.08 1.55 0.53
CA PHE A 134 11.77 0.30 0.89
C PHE A 134 12.93 -0.01 -0.07
N PRO A 135 13.95 -0.79 0.35
CA PRO A 135 15.05 -1.19 -0.50
C PRO A 135 14.59 -2.12 -1.63
N CYS A 136 14.95 -1.74 -2.84
CA CYS A 136 14.83 -2.53 -4.06
C CYS A 136 16.00 -2.16 -5.00
#